data_AF-A0A9E2YAQ3-F1
#
_entry.id   AF-A0A9E2YAQ3-F1
#
_cell.length_a   1.000
_cell.length_b   1.000
_cell.length_c   1.000
_cell.angle_alpha   90.00
_cell.angle_beta   90.00
_cell.angle_gamma   90.00
#
_symmetry.space_group_name_H-M   'P 1'
#
loop_
_entity.id
_entity.type
_entity.pdbx_description
1 polymer ?
#
loop_
_entity_poly.entity_id
_entity_poly.type
_entity_poly.pdbx_seq_one_letter_code
_entity_poly.pdbx_strand_id
1 'polypeptide(L)'
;MAAESIEQLTARYKDLDKKKTIAETQLATATDELEKLKTESRKQWGTDDIAELEQKLKEMRAANEKQRAEYQAHLDAIDSKLSAVEKEFKQTS
;
A
#
# COMPACT_ATOMS: atom_id res chain seq x y z
N MET A 1 -4.38 21.99 -52.44
CA MET A 1 -4.72 21.20 -51.24
C MET A 1 -6.15 20.73 -51.42
N ALA A 2 -6.38 19.42 -51.55
CA ALA A 2 -7.74 18.90 -51.73
C ALA A 2 -8.52 19.06 -50.42
N ALA A 3 -9.66 19.75 -50.48
CA ALA A 3 -10.57 19.86 -49.34
C ALA A 3 -11.21 18.49 -49.08
N GLU A 4 -11.21 18.05 -47.82
CA GLU A 4 -11.91 16.82 -47.42
C GLU A 4 -13.39 16.90 -47.82
N SER A 5 -13.93 15.82 -48.37
CA SER A 5 -15.36 15.77 -48.71
C SER A 5 -16.21 15.78 -47.44
N ILE A 6 -17.47 16.23 -47.56
CA ILE A 6 -18.43 16.25 -46.43
C ILE A 6 -18.58 14.86 -45.79
N GLU A 7 -18.48 13.79 -46.60
CA GLU A 7 -18.51 12.41 -46.11
C GLU A 7 -17.28 12.06 -45.26
N GLN A 8 -16.08 12.52 -45.66
CA GLN A 8 -14.84 12.33 -44.90
C GLN A 8 -14.88 13.09 -43.58
N LEU A 9 -15.38 14.33 -43.58
CA LEU A 9 -15.57 15.13 -42.37
C LEU A 9 -16.59 14.49 -41.41
N THR A 10 -17.69 13.96 -41.95
CA THR A 10 -18.71 13.26 -41.16
C THR A 10 -18.18 11.97 -40.54
N ALA A 11 -17.37 11.20 -41.29
CA ALA A 11 -16.72 10.00 -40.79
C ALA A 11 -15.72 10.32 -39.67
N ARG A 12 -14.88 11.34 -39.84
CA ARG A 12 -13.94 11.81 -38.81
C ARG A 12 -14.65 12.31 -37.56
N TYR A 13 -15.76 13.04 -37.72
CA TYR A 13 -16.57 13.49 -36.59
C TYR A 13 -17.11 12.31 -35.78
N LYS A 14 -17.67 11.29 -36.43
CA LYS A 14 -18.19 10.09 -35.76
C LYS A 14 -17.08 9.30 -35.03
N ASP A 15 -15.89 9.23 -35.61
CA ASP A 15 -14.74 8.58 -34.97
C ASP A 15 -14.26 9.37 -33.74
N LEU A 16 -14.17 10.69 -33.84
CA LEU A 16 -13.80 11.57 -32.72
C LEU A 16 -14.84 11.53 -31.59
N ASP A 17 -16.12 11.53 -31.92
CA ASP A 17 -17.22 11.46 -30.96
C ASP A 17 -17.22 10.12 -30.20
N LYS A 18 -16.95 9.03 -30.91
CA LYS A 18 -16.76 7.71 -30.30
C LYS A 18 -15.55 7.68 -29.36
N LYS A 19 -14.41 8.25 -29.79
CA LYS A 19 -13.20 8.35 -28.94
C LYS A 19 -13.43 9.21 -27.71
N LYS A 20 -14.15 10.32 -27.85
CA LYS A 20 -14.55 11.18 -26.73
C LYS A 20 -15.38 10.40 -25.70
N THR A 21 -16.41 9.70 -26.17
CA THR A 21 -17.27 8.87 -25.30
C THR A 21 -16.47 7.81 -24.54
N ILE A 22 -15.52 7.14 -25.21
CA ILE A 22 -14.64 6.15 -24.59
C ILE A 22 -13.75 6.80 -23.51
N ALA A 23 -13.15 7.94 -23.81
CA ALA A 23 -12.29 8.66 -22.88
C ALA A 23 -13.08 9.17 -21.65
N GLU A 24 -14.31 9.68 -21.85
CA GLU A 24 -15.20 10.10 -20.76
C GLU A 24 -15.59 8.93 -19.85
N THR A 25 -15.87 7.76 -20.45
CA THR A 25 -16.20 6.54 -19.69
C THR A 25 -14.99 6.04 -18.88
N GLN A 26 -13.79 6.07 -19.46
CA GLN A 26 -12.56 5.69 -18.77
C GLN A 26 -12.23 6.64 -17.63
N LEU A 27 -12.42 7.95 -17.84
CA LEU A 27 -12.21 8.97 -16.81
C LEU A 27 -13.17 8.77 -15.63
N ALA A 28 -14.46 8.53 -15.90
CA ALA A 28 -15.45 8.24 -14.87
C ALA A 28 -15.05 6.99 -14.05
N THR A 29 -14.66 5.91 -14.75
CA THR A 29 -14.23 4.66 -14.11
C THR A 29 -13.00 4.86 -13.22
N ALA A 30 -11.97 5.54 -13.73
CA ALA A 30 -10.74 5.81 -12.99
C ALA A 30 -10.98 6.73 -11.78
N THR A 31 -11.93 7.68 -11.90
CA THR A 31 -12.33 8.56 -10.80
C THR A 31 -13.04 7.78 -9.70
N ASP A 32 -13.98 6.89 -10.07
CA ASP A 32 -14.69 6.03 -9.12
C ASP A 32 -13.73 5.06 -8.40
N GLU A 33 -12.76 4.50 -9.11
CA GLU A 33 -11.71 3.65 -8.53
C GLU A 33 -10.82 4.44 -7.56
N LEU A 34 -10.43 5.66 -7.92
CA LEU A 34 -9.65 6.55 -7.06
C LEU A 34 -10.41 6.87 -5.76
N GLU A 35 -11.69 7.23 -5.84
CA GLU A 35 -12.50 7.54 -4.66
C GLU A 35 -12.74 6.31 -3.78
N LYS A 36 -12.89 5.12 -4.37
CA LYS A 36 -12.92 3.85 -3.61
C LYS A 36 -11.62 3.63 -2.85
N LEU A 37 -10.47 3.78 -3.52
CA LEU A 37 -9.15 3.60 -2.90
C LEU A 37 -8.88 4.61 -1.78
N LYS A 38 -9.29 5.88 -1.97
CA LYS A 38 -9.21 6.90 -0.90
C LYS A 38 -10.12 6.55 0.28
N THR A 39 -11.35 6.14 0.01
CA THR A 39 -12.30 5.75 1.06
C THR A 39 -11.78 4.54 1.84
N GLU A 40 -11.23 3.55 1.15
CA GLU A 40 -10.62 2.37 1.77
C GLU A 40 -9.38 2.75 2.59
N SER A 41 -8.52 3.63 2.08
CA SER A 41 -7.35 4.14 2.80
C SER A 41 -7.73 4.91 4.06
N ARG A 42 -8.72 5.82 3.97
CA ARG A 42 -9.26 6.52 5.14
C ARG A 42 -9.88 5.57 6.15
N LYS A 43 -10.57 4.51 5.70
CA LYS A 43 -11.17 3.52 6.59
C LYS A 43 -10.13 2.64 7.30
N GLN A 44 -9.07 2.23 6.61
CA GLN A 44 -8.04 1.35 7.17
C GLN A 44 -7.00 2.11 8.00
N TRP A 45 -6.62 3.31 7.58
CA TRP A 45 -5.46 4.03 8.12
C TRP A 45 -5.79 5.40 8.71
N GLY A 46 -7.04 5.86 8.57
CA GLY A 46 -7.52 7.17 9.02
C GLY A 46 -7.22 8.32 8.05
N THR A 47 -6.44 8.07 6.99
CA THR A 47 -5.96 9.10 6.04
C THR A 47 -5.79 8.50 4.64
N ASP A 48 -5.97 9.32 3.60
CA ASP A 48 -5.64 9.03 2.20
C ASP A 48 -4.37 9.78 1.73
N ASP A 49 -3.68 10.48 2.63
CA ASP A 49 -2.41 11.15 2.32
C ASP A 49 -1.26 10.13 2.30
N ILE A 50 -0.65 9.97 1.12
CA ILE A 50 0.50 9.08 0.90
C ILE A 50 1.65 9.41 1.85
N ALA A 51 1.93 10.69 2.11
CA ALA A 51 3.02 11.08 3.00
C ALA A 51 2.74 10.68 4.46
N GLU A 52 1.48 10.79 4.90
CA GLU A 52 1.06 10.38 6.23
C GLU A 52 1.08 8.85 6.38
N LEU A 53 0.70 8.11 5.32
CA LEU A 53 0.79 6.64 5.28
C LEU A 53 2.26 6.16 5.34
N GLU A 54 3.16 6.81 4.61
CA GLU A 54 4.60 6.52 4.67
C GLU A 54 5.18 6.79 6.06
N GLN A 55 4.77 7.88 6.71
CA GLN A 55 5.19 8.19 8.06
C GLN A 55 4.68 7.14 9.06
N LYS A 56 3.40 6.75 9.01
CA LYS A 56 2.85 5.67 9.83
C LYS A 56 3.58 4.36 9.62
N LEU A 57 3.91 4.02 8.36
CA LEU A 57 4.68 2.82 8.04
C LEU A 57 6.08 2.86 8.68
N LYS A 58 6.75 4.01 8.65
CA LYS A 58 8.07 4.20 9.27
C LYS A 58 7.98 4.05 10.80
N GLU A 59 6.96 4.64 11.42
CA GLU A 59 6.71 4.52 12.86
C GLU A 59 6.43 3.07 13.26
N MET A 60 5.59 2.34 12.50
CA MET A 60 5.30 0.93 12.75
C MET A 60 6.55 0.04 12.59
N ARG A 61 7.41 0.32 11.60
CA ARG A 61 8.68 -0.40 11.43
C ARG A 61 9.62 -0.18 12.61
N ALA A 62 9.77 1.07 13.06
CA ALA A 62 10.60 1.39 14.22
C ALA A 62 10.06 0.75 15.51
N ALA A 63 8.73 0.73 15.70
CA ALA A 63 8.09 0.06 16.82
C ALA A 63 8.32 -1.46 16.79
N ASN A 64 8.16 -2.10 15.62
CA ASN A 64 8.43 -3.54 15.45
C ASN A 64 9.89 -3.89 15.72
N GLU A 65 10.83 -3.05 15.28
CA GLU A 65 12.26 -3.28 15.49
C GLU A 65 12.63 -3.18 16.98
N LYS A 66 12.09 -2.17 17.68
CA LYS A 66 12.22 -2.05 19.13
C LYS A 66 11.65 -3.27 19.85
N GLN A 67 10.44 -3.68 19.49
CA GLN A 67 9.77 -4.82 20.11
C GLN A 67 10.53 -6.13 19.86
N ARG A 68 11.08 -6.31 18.65
CA ARG A 68 11.95 -7.44 18.31
C ARG A 68 13.22 -7.45 19.17
N ALA A 69 13.86 -6.30 19.37
CA ALA A 69 15.06 -6.20 20.21
C ALA A 69 14.75 -6.56 21.68
N GLU A 70 13.62 -6.10 22.21
CA GLU A 70 13.14 -6.45 23.55
C GLU A 70 12.87 -7.95 23.68
N TYR A 71 12.19 -8.56 22.69
CA TYR A 71 11.97 -10.00 22.67
C TYR A 71 13.27 -10.80 22.61
N GLN A 72 14.25 -10.37 21.80
CA GLN A 72 15.55 -11.02 21.75
C GLN A 72 16.25 -10.98 23.12
N ALA A 73 16.26 -9.82 23.78
CA ALA A 73 16.85 -9.69 25.11
C ALA A 73 16.16 -10.59 26.14
N HIS A 74 14.84 -10.77 26.04
CA HIS A 74 14.10 -11.69 26.89
C HIS A 74 14.49 -13.15 26.63
N LEU A 75 14.64 -13.56 25.37
CA LEU A 75 15.09 -14.91 25.01
C LEU A 75 16.50 -15.18 25.53
N ASP A 76 17.44 -14.27 25.31
CA ASP A 76 18.83 -14.41 25.78
C ASP A 76 18.89 -14.54 27.32
N ALA A 77 18.05 -13.77 28.03
CA ALA A 77 17.95 -13.87 29.49
C ALA A 77 17.35 -15.21 29.95
N ILE A 78 16.38 -15.75 29.23
CA ILE A 78 15.80 -17.07 29.51
C ILE A 78 16.84 -18.16 29.28
N ASP A 79 17.54 -18.13 28.14
CA ASP A 79 18.59 -19.10 27.79
C ASP A 79 19.74 -19.09 28.80
N SER A 80 20.15 -17.90 29.27
CA SER A 80 21.16 -17.77 30.31
C SER A 80 20.70 -18.37 31.64
N LYS A 81 19.43 -18.15 32.02
CA LYS A 81 18.88 -18.73 33.25
C LYS A 81 18.74 -20.24 33.15
N LEU A 82 18.28 -20.74 32.01
CA LEU A 82 18.14 -22.18 31.76
C LEU A 82 19.51 -22.86 31.81
N SER A 83 20.53 -22.28 31.16
CA SER A 83 21.90 -22.78 31.20
C SER A 83 22.50 -22.80 32.61
N ALA A 84 22.15 -21.83 33.47
CA ALA A 84 22.58 -21.81 34.86
C ALA A 84 21.93 -22.96 35.65
N VAL A 85 20.62 -23.15 35.50
CA VAL A 85 19.88 -24.25 36.14
C VAL A 85 20.40 -25.62 35.67
N GLU A 86 20.67 -25.79 34.38
CA GLU A 86 21.25 -27.03 33.85
C GLU A 86 22.65 -27.33 34.43
N LYS A 87 23.48 -26.30 34.64
CA LYS A 87 24.80 -26.45 35.27
C LYS A 87 24.67 -26.84 36.75
N GLU A 88 23.80 -26.16 37.49
CA GLU A 88 23.53 -26.48 38.90
C GLU A 88 23.02 -27.93 39.05
N PHE A 89 22.11 -28.36 38.17
CA PHE A 89 21.57 -29.72 38.19
C PHE A 89 22.64 -30.78 37.90
N LYS A 90 23.52 -30.53 36.91
CA LYS A 90 24.65 -31.41 36.59
C LYS A 90 25.75 -31.47 37.65
N GLN A 91 25.86 -30.46 38.52
CA GLN A 91 26.81 -30.46 39.64
C GLN A 91 26.24 -31.13 40.89
N THR A 92 24.92 -31.29 40.96
CA THR A 92 24.21 -31.84 42.13
C THR A 92 23.82 -33.32 41.94
N SER A 93 23.80 -33.82 40.70
CA SER A 93 23.67 -35.26 40.36
C SER A 93 25.03 -35.93 40.17
#